data_AF-A0A519TR51-F1
#
_entry.id   AF-A0A519TR51-F1
#
_cell.length_a   1.000
_cell.length_b   1.000
_cell.length_c   1.000
_cell.angle_alpha   90.00
_cell.angle_beta   90.00
_cell.angle_gamma   90.00
#
_symmetry.space_group_name_H-M   'P 1'
#
loop_
_entity.id
_entity.type
_entity.pdbx_description
1 polymer ?
#
loop_
_entity_poly.entity_id
_entity_poly.type
_entity_poly.pdbx_seq_one_letter_code
_entity_poly.pdbx_strand_id
1 'polypeptide(L)' 'IEPGKSYSYVSGCNLKTDIGSMKGQYSMIRLVDETNFDVDIPEFELIVPYRLN' A
#
# COMPACT_ATOMS: atom_id res chain seq x y z
N ILE A 1 -12.37 -0.33 -10.05
CA ILE A 1 -11.62 -1.54 -10.46
C ILE A 1 -12.65 -2.63 -10.69
N GLU A 2 -12.72 -3.20 -11.89
CA GLU A 2 -13.69 -4.26 -12.18
C GLU A 2 -13.30 -5.59 -11.52
N PRO A 3 -14.27 -6.48 -11.25
CA PRO A 3 -13.97 -7.82 -10.74
C PRO A 3 -12.94 -8.54 -11.60
N GLY A 4 -11.87 -9.05 -10.98
CA GLY A 4 -10.79 -9.76 -11.66
C GLY A 4 -9.73 -8.87 -12.33
N LYS A 5 -9.83 -7.55 -12.24
CA LYS A 5 -8.78 -6.63 -12.69
C LYS A 5 -7.86 -6.24 -11.54
N SER A 6 -6.57 -6.10 -11.83
CA SER A 6 -5.57 -5.55 -10.92
C SER A 6 -5.16 -4.14 -11.37
N TYR A 7 -4.87 -3.28 -10.41
CA TYR A 7 -4.28 -1.97 -10.65
C TYR A 7 -2.95 -1.89 -9.90
N SER A 8 -1.90 -1.47 -10.59
CA SER A 8 -0.56 -1.32 -10.01
C SER A 8 -0.10 0.11 -10.23
N TYR A 9 0.36 0.74 -9.16
CA TYR A 9 0.96 2.08 -9.20
C TYR A 9 2.25 2.06 -8.37
N VAL A 10 3.20 2.93 -8.73
CA VAL A 10 4.44 3.09 -7.99
C VAL A 10 4.46 4.50 -7.39
N SER A 11 4.66 4.57 -6.09
CA SER A 11 4.94 5.80 -5.34
C SER A 11 6.35 5.75 -4.77
N GLY A 12 6.93 6.92 -4.50
CA GLY A 12 8.20 7.04 -3.78
C GLY A 12 7.96 7.67 -2.40
N CYS A 13 8.57 7.09 -1.36
CA CYS A 13 8.67 7.71 -0.04
C CYS A 13 10.16 7.93 0.29
N ASN A 14 10.57 9.19 0.44
CA ASN A 14 11.92 9.52 0.86
C ASN A 14 12.03 9.40 2.39
N LEU A 15 12.55 8.26 2.86
CA LEU A 15 12.92 8.10 4.26
C LEU A 15 14.30 8.72 4.51
N LYS A 16 14.44 9.43 5.64
CA LYS A 16 15.76 9.88 6.13
C LYS A 16 16.54 8.75 6.83
N THR A 17 15.88 7.63 7.09
CA THR A 17 16.44 6.45 7.77
C THR A 17 16.66 5.32 6.77
N ASP A 18 17.67 4.49 7.02
CA ASP A 18 18.00 3.34 6.16
C ASP A 18 17.03 2.15 6.31
N ILE A 19 16.25 2.16 7.40
CA ILE A 19 15.20 1.17 7.70
C ILE A 19 13.96 1.96 8.13
N GLY A 20 12.80 1.56 7.62
CA GLY A 20 11.50 2.03 8.05
C GLY A 20 10.42 1.00 7.75
N SER A 21 9.18 1.32 8.10
CA SER A 21 8.01 0.51 7.76
C SER A 21 6.90 1.38 7.17
N MET A 22 6.06 0.78 6.34
CA MET A 22 4.85 1.40 5.80
C MET A 22 3.65 0.56 6.16
N LYS A 23 2.59 1.21 6.64
CA LYS A 23 1.26 0.64 6.85
C LYS A 23 0.22 1.68 6.44
N GLY A 24 -0.98 1.26 6.10
CA GLY A 24 -2.03 2.18 5.68
C GLY A 24 -3.34 1.48 5.39
N GLN A 25 -4.27 2.22 4.80
CA GLN A 25 -5.60 1.72 4.45
C GLN A 25 -6.04 2.39 3.15
N TYR A 26 -6.77 1.67 2.31
CA TYR A 26 -7.49 2.23 1.17
C TYR A 26 -8.96 2.34 1.50
N SER A 27 -9.51 3.56 1.49
CA SER A 27 -10.96 3.74 1.51
C SER A 27 -11.50 3.56 0.11
N MET A 28 -12.39 2.58 -0.05
CA MET A 28 -13.00 2.19 -1.32
C MET A 28 -14.52 2.34 -1.25
N ILE A 29 -15.12 2.62 -2.40
CA ILE A 29 -16.56 2.60 -2.58
C ILE A 29 -16.91 1.44 -3.49
N ARG A 30 -17.80 0.55 -3.04
CA ARG A 30 -18.39 -0.47 -3.89
C ARG A 30 -19.49 0.17 -4.73
N LEU A 31 -19.30 0.19 -6.04
CA LEU A 31 -20.24 0.85 -6.97
C LEU A 31 -21.60 0.13 -7.10
N VAL A 32 -21.72 -1.13 -6.65
CA VAL A 32 -22.96 -1.92 -6.77
C VAL A 32 -24.01 -1.51 -5.73
N ASP A 33 -23.57 -1.15 -4.53
CA ASP A 33 -24.44 -0.84 -3.38
C ASP A 33 -24.08 0.51 -2.72
N GLU A 34 -23.18 1.27 -3.34
CA GLU A 34 -22.64 2.56 -2.86
C GLU A 34 -22.05 2.51 -1.45
N THR A 35 -21.65 1.33 -0.99
CA THR A 35 -21.09 1.16 0.36
C THR A 35 -19.62 1.57 0.41
N ASN A 36 -19.26 2.26 1.49
CA ASN A 36 -17.86 2.55 1.81
C ASN A 36 -17.27 1.39 2.60
N PHE A 37 -16.06 0.98 2.25
CA PHE A 37 -15.31 -0.02 3.00
C PHE A 37 -13.82 0.28 2.94
N ASP A 38 -13.12 -0.03 4.03
CA ASP A 38 -11.67 0.13 4.11
C ASP A 38 -10.96 -1.20 3.84
N VAL A 39 -9.84 -1.12 3.13
CA VAL A 39 -8.96 -2.25 2.85
C VAL A 39 -7.61 -1.97 3.50
N ASP A 40 -7.24 -2.80 4.48
CA ASP A 40 -5.97 -2.66 5.18
C ASP A 40 -4.78 -2.98 4.28
N ILE A 41 -3.77 -2.11 4.35
CA ILE A 41 -2.44 -2.34 3.79
C ILE A 41 -1.57 -2.84 4.94
N PRO A 42 -1.14 -4.12 4.94
CA PRO A 42 -0.34 -4.68 6.01
C PRO A 42 0.99 -3.96 6.13
N GLU A 43 1.57 -3.98 7.33
CA GLU A 43 2.88 -3.37 7.56
C GLU A 43 3.96 -4.12 6.78
N PHE A 44 4.75 -3.39 5.99
CA PHE A 44 5.90 -3.93 5.28
C PHE A 44 7.14 -3.06 5.48
N GLU A 45 8.31 -3.69 5.44
CA GLU A 45 9.59 -3.04 5.71
C GLU A 45 10.15 -2.36 4.45
N LEU A 46 10.68 -1.16 4.64
CA LEU A 46 11.49 -0.42 3.67
C LEU A 46 12.94 -0.55 4.10
N ILE A 47 13.66 -1.51 3.50
CA ILE A 47 15.07 -1.78 3.79
C ILE A 47 15.90 -1.41 2.57
N VAL A 48 16.93 -0.59 2.76
CA VAL A 48 17.91 -0.34 1.70
C VAL A 48 18.72 -1.62 1.41
N PRO A 49 18.91 -1.99 0.13
CA PRO A 49 19.41 -3.32 -0.25
C PRO A 49 20.82 -3.65 0.27
N TYR A 50 21.63 -2.65 0.62
CA TYR A 50 23.01 -2.79 1.10
C TYR A 50 23.15 -2.92 2.63
N ARG A 51 22.05 -2.92 3.39
CA ARG A 51 22.07 -3.11 4.86
C ARG A 51 21.96 -4.57 5.31
N LEU A 52 21.61 -5.51 4.42
CA LEU A 52 21.52 -6.94 4.70
C LEU A 52 22.81 -7.72 4.35
N ASN A 53 23.97 -7.03 4.34
CA ASN A 53 25.29 -7.62 4.06
C ASN A 53 25.95 -8.22 5.30
#